data_AF-A0A7W3VL54-F1
#
_entry.id   AF-A0A7W3VL54-F1
#
_cell.length_a   1.000
_cell.length_b   1.000
_cell.length_c   1.000
_cell.angle_alpha   90.00
_cell.angle_beta   90.00
_cell.angle_gamma   90.00
#
_symmetry.space_group_name_H-M   'P 1'
#
loop_
_entity.id
_entity.type
_entity.pdbx_description
1 polymer ?
#
loop_
_entity_poly.entity_id
_entity_poly.type
_entity_poly.pdbx_seq_one_letter_code
_entity_poly.pdbx_strand_id
1 'polypeptide(L)'
;MKTRLFTLALLLTSGLVLTSCKEQVKENSTETPTAVENTQETTETTADTKLIDLTFASEGYATREAGSDWVKVNLKSTSPDQVTIVVSSREDIKKPTCSLETVATKVADNTYQAVLQNSQVNFSLGEGQLTIDTVNESDRGVLSFYCSGGGSLQGTYTAVD
;
A
#
# COMPACT_ATOMS: atom_id res chain seq x y z
N MET A 1 -0.02 11.96 -58.91
CA MET A 1 -0.16 10.67 -59.63
C MET A 1 -0.14 9.53 -58.63
N LYS A 2 -1.15 8.64 -58.73
CA LYS A 2 -1.21 7.23 -58.26
C LYS A 2 -1.29 6.95 -56.76
N THR A 3 -2.53 6.95 -56.29
CA THR A 3 -3.11 6.10 -55.23
C THR A 3 -2.76 4.62 -55.39
N ARG A 4 -2.67 3.88 -54.28
CA ARG A 4 -3.05 2.46 -54.22
C ARG A 4 -3.87 2.15 -52.97
N LEU A 5 -5.15 1.87 -53.25
CA LEU A 5 -6.12 1.11 -52.47
C LEU A 5 -5.79 -0.41 -52.55
N PHE A 6 -6.61 -1.23 -51.87
CA PHE A 6 -6.74 -2.72 -51.87
C PHE A 6 -6.05 -3.41 -50.67
N THR A 7 -6.67 -4.25 -49.84
CA THR A 7 -7.99 -4.92 -49.88
C THR A 7 -8.37 -5.46 -48.51
N LEU A 8 -9.67 -5.47 -48.23
CA LEU A 8 -10.37 -6.13 -47.13
C LEU A 8 -10.49 -7.65 -47.43
N ALA A 9 -10.26 -8.53 -46.45
CA ALA A 9 -10.79 -9.91 -46.47
C ALA A 9 -11.00 -10.44 -45.04
N LEU A 10 -12.26 -10.84 -44.83
CA LEU A 10 -12.93 -11.40 -43.66
C LEU A 10 -12.65 -12.91 -43.51
N LEU A 11 -12.80 -13.49 -42.30
CA LEU A 11 -13.37 -14.82 -41.94
C LEU A 11 -12.93 -15.20 -40.49
N LEU A 12 -13.74 -15.15 -39.43
CA LEU A 12 -14.75 -16.12 -38.93
C LEU A 12 -14.24 -17.55 -38.61
N THR A 13 -14.10 -17.87 -37.31
CA THR A 13 -14.43 -19.17 -36.62
C THR A 13 -14.22 -18.98 -35.10
N SER A 14 -15.26 -18.87 -34.27
CA SER A 14 -16.05 -19.93 -33.61
C SER A 14 -15.29 -20.78 -32.58
N GLY A 15 -15.73 -20.72 -31.32
CA GLY A 15 -15.25 -21.55 -30.22
C GLY A 15 -15.86 -21.19 -28.86
N LEU A 16 -17.12 -21.55 -28.64
CA LEU A 16 -17.74 -21.62 -27.30
C LEU A 16 -17.05 -22.72 -26.48
N VAL A 17 -16.71 -22.43 -25.23
CA VAL A 17 -16.73 -23.46 -24.18
C VAL A 17 -17.37 -22.87 -22.92
N LEU A 18 -18.55 -23.39 -22.59
CA LEU A 18 -19.24 -23.19 -21.33
C LEU A 18 -18.69 -24.23 -20.34
N THR A 19 -18.06 -23.81 -19.25
CA THR A 19 -17.75 -24.70 -18.12
C THR A 19 -18.71 -24.43 -16.96
N SER A 20 -19.79 -25.21 -16.98
CA SER A 20 -20.53 -25.84 -15.88
C SER A 20 -20.21 -25.44 -14.43
N CYS A 21 -21.22 -24.88 -13.75
CA CYS A 21 -21.36 -24.91 -12.29
C CYS A 21 -21.96 -26.26 -11.86
N LYS A 22 -21.36 -26.95 -10.87
CA LYS A 22 -22.08 -27.66 -9.79
C LYS A 22 -21.07 -28.25 -8.79
N GLU A 23 -21.18 -27.87 -7.52
CA GLU A 23 -21.42 -28.86 -6.47
C GLU A 23 -22.06 -28.15 -5.28
N GLN A 24 -23.14 -28.74 -4.78
CA GLN A 24 -23.97 -28.27 -3.67
C GLN A 24 -23.53 -29.02 -2.42
N VAL A 25 -23.32 -28.32 -1.30
CA VAL A 25 -23.37 -28.96 0.03
C VAL A 25 -24.48 -28.30 0.83
N LYS A 26 -25.42 -29.15 1.25
CA LYS A 26 -26.65 -28.84 1.97
C LYS A 26 -26.39 -28.55 3.45
N GLU A 27 -27.25 -27.66 3.93
CA GLU A 27 -27.73 -27.41 5.29
C GLU A 27 -27.85 -28.61 6.26
N ASN A 28 -27.48 -28.30 7.51
CA ASN A 28 -28.30 -28.32 8.74
C ASN A 28 -28.26 -29.52 9.71
N SER A 29 -28.30 -29.11 11.00
CA SER A 29 -28.75 -29.80 12.23
C SER A 29 -27.79 -30.80 12.89
N THR A 30 -27.64 -30.90 14.21
CA THR A 30 -28.23 -30.22 15.39
C THR A 30 -27.55 -30.81 16.64
N GLU A 31 -27.32 -29.96 17.65
CA GLU A 31 -27.22 -30.21 19.13
C GLU A 31 -26.20 -31.19 19.77
N THR A 32 -25.32 -30.55 20.56
CA THR A 32 -24.81 -30.78 21.94
C THR A 32 -25.45 -31.91 22.78
N PRO A 33 -24.65 -32.61 23.63
CA PRO A 33 -24.65 -32.23 25.05
C PRO A 33 -23.26 -32.26 25.76
N THR A 34 -22.97 -31.13 26.43
CA THR A 34 -22.48 -30.95 27.81
C THR A 34 -21.22 -31.67 28.35
N ALA A 35 -20.20 -30.82 28.60
CA ALA A 35 -19.22 -30.74 29.71
C ALA A 35 -18.33 -31.95 30.06
N VAL A 36 -17.00 -31.75 30.10
CA VAL A 36 -16.22 -31.45 31.34
C VAL A 36 -14.85 -30.87 30.93
N GLU A 37 -14.57 -29.67 31.43
CA GLU A 37 -13.30 -29.13 31.92
C GLU A 37 -12.02 -29.91 31.60
N ASN A 38 -11.17 -29.33 30.75
CA ASN A 38 -9.72 -29.45 30.94
C ASN A 38 -9.06 -28.12 30.57
N THR A 39 -8.64 -27.43 31.63
CA THR A 39 -7.75 -26.27 31.59
C THR A 39 -6.46 -26.68 30.90
N GLN A 40 -6.34 -26.35 29.61
CA GLN A 40 -5.05 -26.24 28.95
C GLN A 40 -4.76 -24.75 28.82
N GLU A 41 -3.89 -24.29 29.73
CA GLU A 41 -3.14 -23.06 29.65
C GLU A 41 -2.39 -23.03 28.31
N THR A 42 -3.08 -22.59 27.27
CA THR A 42 -2.44 -22.11 26.06
C THR A 42 -1.87 -20.77 26.46
N THR A 43 -0.56 -20.75 26.63
CA THR A 43 0.22 -19.53 26.76
C THR A 43 -0.03 -18.72 25.49
N GLU A 44 -1.07 -17.87 25.53
CA GLU A 44 -1.21 -16.77 24.61
C GLU A 44 0.08 -15.97 24.79
N THR A 45 0.98 -16.13 23.83
CA THR A 45 2.02 -15.13 23.60
C THR A 45 1.26 -13.89 23.20
N THR A 46 0.95 -13.05 24.18
CA THR A 46 0.48 -11.69 23.97
C THR A 46 1.62 -11.00 23.24
N ALA A 47 1.59 -11.08 21.90
CA ALA A 47 2.41 -10.25 21.04
C ALA A 47 2.07 -8.82 21.45
N ASP A 48 2.98 -8.20 22.18
CA ASP A 48 2.95 -6.78 22.51
C ASP A 48 2.84 -6.04 21.18
N THR A 49 1.60 -5.71 20.82
CA THR A 49 1.29 -5.13 19.54
C THR A 49 1.71 -3.68 19.65
N LYS A 50 2.97 -3.41 19.30
CA LYS A 50 3.53 -2.07 19.26
C LYS A 50 2.64 -1.20 18.37
N LEU A 51 1.84 -0.36 19.00
CA LEU A 51 1.01 0.62 18.31
C LEU A 51 1.94 1.64 17.63
N ILE A 52 1.76 1.82 16.34
CA ILE A 52 2.47 2.83 15.54
C ILE A 52 1.59 4.06 15.44
N ASP A 53 2.14 5.19 15.86
CA ASP A 53 1.64 6.53 15.57
C ASP A 53 2.89 7.42 15.39
N LEU A 54 3.38 7.48 14.15
CA LEU A 54 4.65 8.12 13.82
C LEU A 54 4.47 9.08 12.66
N THR A 55 5.19 10.19 12.72
CA THR A 55 5.20 11.21 11.66
C THR A 55 6.62 11.43 11.17
N PHE A 56 6.80 11.48 9.85
CA PHE A 56 8.06 11.75 9.18
C PHE A 56 7.88 12.87 8.16
N ALA A 57 8.96 13.58 7.84
CA ALA A 57 8.92 14.62 6.82
C ALA A 57 10.22 14.73 6.02
N SER A 58 10.10 15.25 4.81
CA SER A 58 11.24 15.62 3.96
C SER A 58 12.01 16.80 4.56
N GLU A 59 13.27 16.97 4.18
CA GLU A 59 14.18 18.04 4.66
C GLU A 59 13.55 19.44 4.72
N GLY A 60 12.80 19.85 3.69
CA GLY A 60 12.21 21.18 3.62
C GLY A 60 11.15 21.48 4.69
N TYR A 61 10.68 20.46 5.43
CA TYR A 61 9.74 20.65 6.53
C TYR A 61 10.31 21.48 7.68
N ALA A 62 11.62 21.42 7.92
CA ALA A 62 12.28 22.20 8.98
C ALA A 62 12.24 23.72 8.71
N THR A 63 12.15 24.12 7.45
CA THR A 63 12.10 25.53 7.01
C THR A 63 10.77 25.89 6.35
N ARG A 64 9.71 25.12 6.62
CA ARG A 64 8.38 25.30 6.02
C ARG A 64 7.79 26.71 6.25
N GLU A 65 8.02 27.30 7.41
CA GLU A 65 7.55 28.65 7.74
C GLU A 65 8.24 29.73 6.88
N ALA A 66 9.42 29.42 6.32
CA ALA A 66 10.16 30.29 5.41
C ALA A 66 9.82 30.07 3.93
N GLY A 67 8.87 29.19 3.60
CA GLY A 67 8.42 28.96 2.22
C GLY A 67 8.98 27.70 1.54
N SER A 68 9.80 26.88 2.22
CA SER A 68 10.34 25.63 1.66
C SER A 68 9.29 24.54 1.44
N ASP A 69 9.35 23.85 0.30
CA ASP A 69 8.46 22.72 0.03
C ASP A 69 8.68 21.57 1.00
N TRP A 70 7.59 20.89 1.36
CA TRP A 70 7.65 19.76 2.26
C TRP A 70 6.65 18.68 1.87
N VAL A 71 7.00 17.45 2.21
CA VAL A 71 6.16 16.26 2.19
C VAL A 71 6.22 15.65 3.59
N LYS A 72 5.07 15.32 4.14
CA LYS A 72 4.88 14.68 5.44
C LYS A 72 4.24 13.32 5.24
N VAL A 73 4.67 12.33 6.01
CA VAL A 73 4.18 10.95 5.98
C VAL A 73 3.78 10.55 7.39
N ASN A 74 2.52 10.20 7.58
CA ASN A 74 1.98 9.75 8.86
C ASN A 74 1.70 8.26 8.75
N LEU A 75 2.15 7.48 9.73
CA LEU A 75 1.90 6.05 9.83
C LEU A 75 1.11 5.79 11.11
N LYS A 76 -0.05 5.13 10.97
CA LYS A 76 -0.92 4.79 12.10
C LYS A 76 -1.37 3.35 12.04
N SER A 77 -1.16 2.58 13.11
CA SER A 77 -1.64 1.20 13.21
C SER A 77 -3.17 1.14 13.10
N THR A 78 -3.66 0.24 12.25
CA THR A 78 -5.09 -0.10 12.14
C THR A 78 -5.38 -1.52 12.61
N SER A 79 -4.36 -2.39 12.59
CA SER A 79 -4.38 -3.73 13.18
C SER A 79 -2.93 -4.13 13.54
N PRO A 80 -2.68 -5.30 14.16
CA PRO A 80 -1.33 -5.71 14.51
C PRO A 80 -0.34 -5.73 13.33
N ASP A 81 -0.83 -6.07 12.13
CA ASP A 81 0.00 -6.22 10.93
C ASP A 81 -0.31 -5.17 9.85
N GLN A 82 -1.08 -4.12 10.16
CA GLN A 82 -1.46 -3.11 9.19
C GLN A 82 -1.27 -1.69 9.73
N VAL A 83 -0.81 -0.82 8.83
CA VAL A 83 -0.74 0.62 9.06
C VAL A 83 -1.46 1.36 7.94
N THR A 84 -2.22 2.39 8.31
CA THR A 84 -2.61 3.43 7.35
C THR A 84 -1.44 4.39 7.19
N ILE A 85 -1.11 4.69 5.94
CA ILE A 85 -0.07 5.63 5.55
C ILE A 85 -0.74 6.79 4.83
N VAL A 86 -0.54 8.00 5.36
CA VAL A 86 -1.04 9.24 4.78
C VAL A 86 0.13 10.14 4.43
N VAL A 87 0.30 10.41 3.14
CA VAL A 87 1.26 11.38 2.62
C VAL A 87 0.53 12.66 2.26
N SER A 88 1.03 13.79 2.75
CA SER A 88 0.57 15.11 2.34
C SER A 88 1.75 16.03 2.06
N SER A 89 1.64 16.85 1.02
CA SER A 89 2.57 17.94 0.76
C SER A 89 2.02 19.27 1.27
N ARG A 90 2.88 20.29 1.28
CA ARG A 90 2.50 21.70 1.48
C ARG A 90 1.18 22.07 0.80
N GLU A 91 0.25 22.61 1.58
CA GLU A 91 -1.07 23.10 1.13
C GLU A 91 -1.41 24.52 1.62
N ASP A 92 -0.62 25.05 2.55
CA ASP A 92 -0.83 26.34 3.23
C ASP A 92 -0.58 27.57 2.31
N ILE A 93 0.44 27.50 1.46
CA ILE A 93 0.83 28.60 0.54
C ILE A 93 0.52 28.29 -0.92
N LYS A 94 0.44 26.99 -1.28
CA LYS A 94 0.28 26.53 -2.67
C LYS A 94 -0.52 25.24 -2.72
N LYS A 95 -1.00 24.86 -3.91
CA LYS A 95 -1.71 23.58 -4.10
C LYS A 95 -0.81 22.39 -3.75
N PRO A 96 -1.34 21.36 -3.07
CA PRO A 96 -0.58 20.16 -2.76
C PRO A 96 -0.16 19.45 -4.05
N THR A 97 1.08 19.01 -4.09
CA THR A 97 1.68 18.27 -5.21
C THR A 97 1.81 16.78 -4.92
N CYS A 98 1.77 16.35 -3.66
CA CYS A 98 1.84 14.95 -3.29
C CYS A 98 0.74 14.57 -2.30
N SER A 99 -0.02 13.53 -2.64
CA SER A 99 -1.08 13.00 -1.80
C SER A 99 -1.17 11.49 -1.97
N LEU A 100 -1.20 10.78 -0.85
CA LEU A 100 -1.41 9.33 -0.81
C LEU A 100 -2.17 9.00 0.47
N GLU A 101 -3.16 8.14 0.35
CA GLU A 101 -3.74 7.41 1.47
C GLU A 101 -3.77 5.94 1.08
N THR A 102 -3.12 5.09 1.87
CA THR A 102 -3.06 3.65 1.59
C THR A 102 -2.93 2.86 2.87
N VAL A 103 -3.28 1.57 2.80
CA VAL A 103 -3.04 0.61 3.87
C VAL A 103 -1.87 -0.26 3.44
N ALA A 104 -0.86 -0.36 4.30
CA ALA A 104 0.30 -1.20 4.10
C ALA A 104 0.29 -2.36 5.10
N THR A 105 0.70 -3.54 4.64
CA THR A 105 0.76 -4.77 5.45
C THR A 105 2.20 -5.03 5.88
N LYS A 106 2.39 -5.46 7.13
CA LYS A 106 3.69 -5.85 7.67
C LYS A 106 4.23 -7.06 6.89
N VAL A 107 5.44 -6.95 6.35
CA VAL A 107 6.12 -8.05 5.62
C VAL A 107 7.42 -8.48 6.29
N ALA A 108 7.99 -7.62 7.14
CA ALA A 108 9.12 -7.92 8.00
C ALA A 108 9.06 -6.98 9.21
N ASP A 109 9.97 -7.17 10.16
CA ASP A 109 10.12 -6.21 11.25
C ASP A 109 10.47 -4.83 10.69
N ASN A 110 9.76 -3.82 11.20
CA ASN A 110 9.87 -2.43 10.79
C ASN A 110 9.63 -2.17 9.28
N THR A 111 9.10 -3.12 8.51
CA THR A 111 8.82 -2.94 7.08
C THR A 111 7.38 -3.27 6.76
N TYR A 112 6.69 -2.29 6.17
CA TYR A 112 5.33 -2.41 5.68
C TYR A 112 5.33 -2.28 4.16
N GLN A 113 4.43 -2.98 3.48
CA GLN A 113 4.36 -2.99 2.04
C GLN A 113 2.94 -2.67 1.56
N ALA A 114 2.85 -1.86 0.51
CA ALA A 114 1.61 -1.63 -0.23
C ALA A 114 1.87 -1.74 -1.74
N VAL A 115 0.79 -1.86 -2.50
CA VAL A 115 0.85 -1.80 -3.97
C VAL A 115 0.45 -0.40 -4.42
N LEU A 116 1.38 0.33 -5.05
CA LEU A 116 1.13 1.64 -5.66
C LEU A 116 1.32 1.53 -7.16
N GLN A 117 0.30 1.90 -7.95
CA GLN A 117 0.32 1.83 -9.42
C GLN A 117 0.88 0.49 -9.97
N ASN A 118 0.42 -0.63 -9.42
CA ASN A 118 0.85 -2.00 -9.76
C ASN A 118 2.30 -2.37 -9.37
N SER A 119 2.99 -1.54 -8.60
CA SER A 119 4.33 -1.81 -8.08
C SER A 119 4.31 -2.03 -6.57
N GLN A 120 5.07 -3.01 -6.08
CA GLN A 120 5.23 -3.22 -4.64
C GLN A 120 6.17 -2.16 -4.07
N VAL A 121 5.75 -1.49 -3.01
CA VAL A 121 6.46 -0.39 -2.36
C VAL A 121 6.65 -0.71 -0.90
N ASN A 122 7.90 -0.67 -0.44
CA ASN A 122 8.27 -0.83 0.95
C ASN A 122 8.32 0.52 1.65
N PHE A 123 7.79 0.53 2.87
CA PHE A 123 7.88 1.58 3.87
C PHE A 123 8.69 1.00 5.02
N SER A 124 9.99 1.30 5.04
CA SER A 124 10.94 0.74 6.01
C SER A 124 11.29 1.77 7.07
N LEU A 125 10.93 1.45 8.32
CA LEU A 125 11.26 2.22 9.50
C LEU A 125 12.68 1.88 9.97
N GLY A 126 13.47 2.91 10.26
CA GLY A 126 14.78 2.82 10.88
C GLY A 126 14.89 3.78 12.06
N GLU A 127 16.11 4.01 12.54
CA GLU A 127 16.37 4.96 13.64
C GLU A 127 16.01 6.40 13.22
N GLY A 128 14.85 6.85 13.67
CA GLY A 128 14.33 8.21 13.38
C GLY A 128 14.04 8.47 11.91
N GLN A 129 13.96 7.43 11.08
CA GLN A 129 13.83 7.57 9.63
C GLN A 129 12.78 6.62 9.05
N LEU A 130 12.15 7.06 7.96
CA LEU A 130 11.30 6.26 7.10
C LEU A 130 11.90 6.28 5.70
N THR A 131 12.14 5.11 5.11
CA THR A 131 12.52 4.99 3.70
C THR A 131 11.36 4.45 2.89
N ILE A 132 11.05 5.10 1.77
CA ILE A 132 10.04 4.68 0.80
C ILE A 132 10.75 4.32 -0.51
N ASP A 133 10.65 3.06 -0.92
CA ASP A 133 11.24 2.57 -2.16
C ASP A 133 10.41 1.43 -2.75
N THR A 134 10.53 1.19 -4.05
CA THR A 134 9.98 0.00 -4.71
C THR A 134 10.79 -1.23 -4.33
N VAL A 135 10.13 -2.38 -4.26
CA VAL A 135 10.80 -3.67 -4.05
C VAL A 135 11.74 -4.00 -5.21
N ASN A 136 11.30 -3.76 -6.45
CA ASN A 136 12.13 -3.96 -7.65
C ASN A 136 12.66 -2.61 -8.13
N GLU A 137 13.97 -2.54 -8.39
CA GLU A 137 14.61 -1.32 -8.87
C GLU A 137 14.06 -0.85 -10.24
N SER A 138 13.64 -1.79 -11.10
CA SER A 138 13.03 -1.48 -12.40
C SER A 138 11.75 -0.66 -12.28
N ASP A 139 11.08 -0.72 -11.13
CA ASP A 139 9.78 -0.11 -10.91
C ASP A 139 9.89 1.29 -10.27
N ARG A 140 11.11 1.72 -9.91
CA ARG A 140 11.37 3.00 -9.21
C ARG A 140 10.74 4.21 -9.88
N GLY A 141 10.60 4.18 -11.20
CA GLY A 141 9.96 5.25 -11.98
C GLY A 141 8.53 5.57 -11.51
N VAL A 142 7.82 4.60 -10.94
CA VAL A 142 6.48 4.80 -10.35
C VAL A 142 6.52 5.79 -9.18
N LEU A 143 7.59 5.75 -8.38
CA LEU A 143 7.75 6.64 -7.24
C LEU A 143 8.44 7.95 -7.59
N SER A 144 9.38 7.94 -8.56
CA SER A 144 10.15 9.12 -8.96
C SER A 144 9.29 10.27 -9.48
N PHE A 145 8.15 9.96 -10.09
CA PHE A 145 7.21 10.94 -10.64
C PHE A 145 5.82 10.86 -10.02
N TYR A 146 5.72 10.29 -8.82
CA TYR A 146 4.43 10.08 -8.16
C TYR A 146 3.74 11.41 -7.81
N CYS A 147 4.52 12.40 -7.37
CA CYS A 147 3.98 13.71 -7.02
C CYS A 147 3.88 14.60 -8.29
N SER A 148 2.82 15.40 -8.37
CA SER A 148 2.59 16.38 -9.43
C SER A 148 3.78 17.32 -9.61
N GLY A 149 4.06 17.71 -10.86
CA GLY A 149 5.21 18.56 -11.18
C GLY A 149 6.56 17.82 -11.21
N GLY A 150 6.54 16.48 -11.16
CA GLY A 150 7.74 15.64 -11.23
C GLY A 150 8.42 15.41 -9.89
N GLY A 151 7.70 15.59 -8.78
CA GLY A 151 8.21 15.28 -7.45
C GLY A 151 8.21 13.79 -7.16
N SER A 152 9.16 13.35 -6.33
CA SER A 152 9.32 11.94 -5.95
C SER A 152 8.64 11.65 -4.61
N LEU A 153 7.92 10.53 -4.54
CA LEU A 153 7.53 9.89 -3.28
C LEU A 153 8.63 8.97 -2.73
N GLN A 154 9.54 8.52 -3.61
CA GLN A 154 10.72 7.77 -3.20
C GLN A 154 11.67 8.69 -2.44
N GLY A 155 12.22 8.16 -1.33
CA GLY A 155 13.26 8.84 -0.57
C GLY A 155 13.25 8.44 0.90
N THR A 156 14.04 9.19 1.66
CA THR A 156 14.15 9.05 3.12
C THR A 156 13.56 10.29 3.79
N TYR A 157 12.78 10.06 4.83
CA TYR A 157 12.05 11.05 5.60
C TYR A 157 12.50 10.96 7.05
N THR A 158 12.66 12.10 7.71
CA THR A 158 13.11 12.20 9.10
C THR A 158 11.90 12.32 10.03
N ALA A 159 11.94 11.64 11.18
CA ALA A 159 10.89 11.74 12.19
C ALA A 159 10.72 13.19 12.64
N VAL A 160 9.47 13.60 12.86
CA VAL A 160 9.10 14.92 13.35
C VAL A 160 8.06 14.76 14.46
N ASP A 161 8.23 15.54 15.53
CA ASP A 161 7.36 15.56 16.71
C ASP A 161 6.10 16.41 16.50
#